data_AF-A0A430QHI8-F1
#
_entry.id   AF-A0A430QHI8-F1
#
_cell.length_a   1.000
_cell.length_b   1.000
_cell.length_c   1.000
_cell.angle_alpha   90.00
_cell.angle_beta   90.00
_cell.angle_gamma   90.00
#
_symmetry.space_group_name_H-M   'P 1'
#
loop_
_entity.id
_entity.type
_entity.pdbx_description
1 polymer ?
#
loop_
_entity_poly.entity_id
_entity_poly.type
_entity_poly.pdbx_seq_one_letter_code
_entity_poly.pdbx_strand_id
1 'polypeptide(L)'
;MNEAKAKPIHSFRDPALATGIPILQLLEHIKPNSTNKEIWLGNNVDDASIRQYAISCCHKAGARVFTLPEHLEELNGKMILTLFASLQLLYYNLKQKAENKHNRTKNTELKWLKLNDDNKINGTE
;
A
#
# COMPACT_ATOMS: atom_id res chain seq x y z
N MET A 1 -16.05 -11.27 -8.42
CA MET A 1 -14.80 -10.56 -8.09
C MET A 1 -13.94 -11.55 -7.32
N ASN A 2 -12.99 -12.22 -7.98
CA ASN A 2 -12.19 -13.25 -7.33
C ASN A 2 -11.15 -12.56 -6.44
N GLU A 3 -11.47 -12.41 -5.17
CA GLU A 3 -10.50 -12.00 -4.16
C GLU A 3 -9.56 -13.18 -3.93
N ALA A 4 -8.37 -13.12 -4.52
CA ALA A 4 -7.33 -14.09 -4.24
C ALA A 4 -6.97 -13.98 -2.74
N LYS A 5 -7.47 -14.93 -1.93
CA LYS A 5 -7.19 -15.00 -0.50
C LYS A 5 -5.68 -15.10 -0.29
N ALA A 6 -5.10 -14.11 0.37
CA ALA A 6 -3.67 -14.11 0.69
C ALA A 6 -3.36 -15.36 1.54
N LYS A 7 -2.43 -16.20 1.06
CA LYS A 7 -1.94 -17.34 1.83
C LYS A 7 -0.93 -16.83 2.86
N PRO A 8 -0.94 -17.36 4.09
CA PRO A 8 0.08 -17.04 5.07
C PRO A 8 1.45 -17.48 4.53
N ILE A 9 2.42 -16.59 4.64
CA ILE A 9 3.82 -16.87 4.28
C ILE A 9 4.58 -17.14 5.57
N HIS A 10 5.32 -18.24 5.62
CA HIS A 10 6.02 -18.66 6.84
C HIS A 10 7.50 -18.29 6.86
N SER A 11 8.08 -17.90 5.71
CA SER A 11 9.50 -17.60 5.57
C SER A 11 9.76 -16.61 4.43
N PHE A 12 10.87 -15.85 4.51
CA PHE A 12 11.34 -15.02 3.38
C PHE A 12 11.97 -15.85 2.24
N ARG A 13 12.00 -17.18 2.38
CA ARG A 13 12.38 -18.15 1.33
C ARG A 13 11.20 -19.02 0.92
N ASP A 14 9.97 -18.59 1.16
CA ASP A 14 8.78 -19.33 0.79
C ASP A 14 8.64 -19.40 -0.74
N PRO A 15 8.46 -20.60 -1.35
CA PRO A 15 8.28 -20.75 -2.78
C PRO A 15 7.15 -19.91 -3.37
N ALA A 16 6.10 -19.60 -2.59
CA ALA A 16 5.02 -18.74 -3.04
C ALA A 16 5.49 -17.33 -3.45
N LEU A 17 6.64 -16.88 -2.93
CA LEU A 17 7.24 -15.58 -3.25
C LEU A 17 7.89 -15.55 -4.63
N ALA A 18 8.28 -16.71 -5.19
CA ALA A 18 8.94 -16.80 -6.49
C ALA A 18 8.03 -16.32 -7.64
N THR A 19 6.70 -16.49 -7.51
CA THR A 19 5.72 -16.00 -8.48
C THR A 19 5.56 -14.48 -8.43
N GLY A 20 5.93 -13.81 -7.32
CA GLY A 20 5.75 -12.36 -7.14
C GLY A 20 4.32 -11.90 -6.80
N ILE A 21 3.33 -12.78 -6.91
CA ILE A 21 1.91 -12.49 -6.58
C ILE A 21 1.72 -12.03 -5.12
N PRO A 22 2.32 -12.65 -4.09
CA PRO A 22 2.11 -12.19 -2.71
C PRO A 22 2.57 -10.75 -2.46
N ILE A 23 3.61 -10.30 -3.18
CA ILE A 23 4.12 -8.93 -3.11
C ILE A 23 3.11 -7.95 -3.71
N LEU A 24 2.53 -8.28 -4.87
CA LEU A 24 1.48 -7.49 -5.51
C LEU A 24 0.22 -7.42 -4.63
N GLN A 25 -0.19 -8.54 -4.04
CA GLN A 25 -1.31 -8.59 -3.10
C GLN A 25 -1.06 -7.68 -1.89
N LEU A 26 0.13 -7.73 -1.28
CA LEU A 26 0.47 -6.85 -0.17
C LEU A 26 0.49 -5.38 -0.59
N LEU A 27 1.06 -5.07 -1.75
CA LEU A 27 1.13 -3.70 -2.25
C LEU A 27 -0.27 -3.10 -2.46
N GLU A 28 -1.20 -3.89 -2.99
CA GLU A 28 -2.59 -3.50 -3.17
C GLU A 28 -3.28 -3.18 -1.83
N HIS A 29 -2.95 -3.91 -0.77
CA HIS A 29 -3.45 -3.61 0.59
C HIS A 29 -2.83 -2.33 1.17
N ILE A 30 -1.54 -2.09 0.91
CA ILE A 30 -0.84 -0.88 1.41
C ILE A 30 -1.35 0.37 0.70
N LYS A 31 -1.51 0.29 -0.62
CA LYS A 31 -1.92 1.40 -1.46
C LYS A 31 -2.92 0.88 -2.51
N PRO A 32 -4.22 1.09 -2.28
CA PRO A 32 -5.27 0.65 -3.21
C PRO A 32 -5.04 1.19 -4.62
N ASN A 33 -5.38 0.40 -5.64
CA ASN A 33 -5.24 0.74 -7.06
C ASN A 33 -3.79 0.98 -7.52
N SER A 34 -2.80 0.42 -6.82
CA SER A 34 -1.39 0.50 -7.23
C SER A 34 -1.03 -0.53 -8.31
N THR A 35 -1.84 -1.57 -8.43
CA THR A 35 -1.61 -2.69 -9.34
C THR A 35 -2.84 -2.92 -10.22
N ASN A 36 -2.64 -3.43 -11.44
CA ASN A 36 -3.74 -3.94 -12.26
C ASN A 36 -3.89 -5.44 -12.00
N LYS A 37 -5.00 -5.82 -11.38
CA LYS A 37 -5.32 -7.21 -11.01
C LYS A 37 -5.50 -8.12 -12.23
N GLU A 38 -5.90 -7.58 -13.38
CA GLU A 38 -6.08 -8.36 -14.61
C GLU A 38 -4.76 -8.98 -15.10
N ILE A 39 -3.64 -8.29 -14.84
CA ILE A 39 -2.31 -8.73 -15.29
C ILE A 39 -1.83 -9.95 -14.50
N TRP A 40 -2.02 -9.96 -13.17
CA TRP A 40 -1.46 -11.02 -12.32
C TRP A 40 -2.50 -12.06 -11.85
N LEU A 41 -3.79 -11.84 -12.08
CA LEU A 41 -4.84 -12.87 -11.95
C LEU A 41 -5.11 -13.60 -13.27
N GLY A 42 -4.54 -13.14 -14.38
CA GLY A 42 -4.64 -13.80 -15.67
C GLY A 42 -3.86 -15.12 -15.70
N ASN A 43 -4.46 -16.19 -16.22
CA ASN A 43 -3.85 -17.52 -16.29
C ASN A 43 -2.74 -17.66 -17.35
N ASN A 44 -2.38 -16.60 -18.07
CA ASN A 44 -1.57 -16.66 -19.29
C ASN A 44 -0.33 -15.75 -19.26
N VAL A 45 0.09 -15.33 -18.07
CA VAL A 45 1.27 -14.47 -17.89
C VAL A 45 2.38 -15.29 -17.25
N ASP A 46 3.58 -15.18 -17.81
CA ASP A 46 4.77 -15.83 -17.29
C ASP A 46 5.20 -15.24 -15.94
N ASP A 47 5.64 -16.10 -15.02
CA ASP A 47 6.04 -15.73 -13.67
C ASP A 47 7.19 -14.70 -13.67
N ALA A 48 8.12 -14.79 -14.63
CA ALA A 48 9.21 -13.82 -14.77
C ALA A 48 8.67 -12.40 -15.07
N SER A 49 7.65 -12.32 -15.92
CA SER A 49 6.97 -11.06 -16.24
C SER A 49 6.21 -10.53 -15.03
N ILE A 50 5.58 -11.39 -14.23
CA ILE A 50 4.89 -11.01 -12.99
C ILE A 50 5.89 -10.49 -11.95
N ARG A 51 7.06 -11.12 -11.78
CA ARG A 51 8.13 -10.63 -10.88
C ARG A 51 8.61 -9.25 -11.27
N GLN A 52 8.91 -9.04 -12.55
CA GLN A 52 9.37 -7.73 -13.06
C GLN A 52 8.29 -6.65 -12.90
N TYR A 53 7.03 -7.02 -13.17
CA TYR A 53 5.87 -6.17 -12.93
C TYR A 53 5.73 -5.80 -11.44
N ALA A 54 5.88 -6.76 -10.52
CA ALA A 54 5.80 -6.54 -9.07
C ALA A 54 6.82 -5.50 -8.59
N ILE A 55 8.08 -5.63 -9.01
CA ILE A 55 9.14 -4.68 -8.65
C ILE A 55 8.83 -3.29 -9.21
N SER A 56 8.40 -3.22 -10.48
CA SER A 56 8.03 -1.97 -11.14
C SER A 56 6.87 -1.26 -10.42
N CYS A 57 5.85 -2.01 -10.00
CA CYS A 57 4.73 -1.52 -9.20
C CYS A 57 5.18 -1.01 -7.82
N CYS A 58 6.12 -1.69 -7.16
CA CYS A 58 6.67 -1.23 -5.89
C CYS A 58 7.36 0.13 -6.04
N HIS A 59 8.19 0.31 -7.08
CA HIS A 59 8.81 1.60 -7.38
C HIS A 59 7.78 2.68 -7.71
N LYS A 60 6.78 2.35 -8.55
CA LYS A 60 5.68 3.27 -8.90
C LYS A 60 4.88 3.72 -7.66
N ALA A 61 4.73 2.85 -6.67
CA ALA A 61 4.08 3.18 -5.41
C ALA A 61 4.94 4.09 -4.50
N GLY A 62 6.24 4.22 -4.79
CA GLY A 62 7.20 5.04 -4.05
C GLY A 62 8.00 4.26 -3.01
N ALA A 63 8.01 2.92 -3.07
CA ALA A 63 8.88 2.12 -2.21
C ALA A 63 10.33 2.15 -2.71
N ARG A 64 11.29 2.29 -1.80
CA ARG A 64 12.73 2.24 -2.11
C ARG A 64 13.18 0.77 -2.14
N VAL A 65 12.98 0.13 -3.29
CA VAL A 65 13.27 -1.28 -3.51
C VAL A 65 14.58 -1.45 -4.27
N PHE A 66 15.41 -2.39 -3.83
CA PHE A 66 16.71 -2.74 -4.44
C PHE A 66 16.75 -4.17 -4.99
N THR A 67 15.64 -4.91 -4.89
CA THR A 67 15.57 -6.31 -5.33
C THR A 67 15.42 -6.41 -6.83
N LEU A 68 16.18 -7.32 -7.43
CA LEU A 68 16.04 -7.72 -8.82
C LEU A 68 15.06 -8.89 -8.96
N PRO A 69 14.45 -9.10 -10.15
CA PRO A 69 13.54 -10.23 -10.39
C PRO A 69 14.20 -11.59 -10.12
N GLU A 70 15.47 -11.73 -10.47
CA GLU A 70 16.27 -12.94 -10.25
C GLU A 70 16.37 -13.30 -8.75
N HIS A 71 16.34 -12.31 -7.85
CA HIS A 71 16.42 -12.56 -6.41
C HIS A 71 15.13 -13.16 -5.84
N LEU A 72 13.99 -12.90 -6.49
CA LEU A 72 12.71 -13.54 -6.15
C LEU A 72 12.67 -14.96 -6.67
N GLU A 73 13.22 -15.21 -7.86
CA GLU A 73 13.33 -16.54 -8.45
C GLU A 73 14.24 -17.47 -7.64
N GLU A 74 15.41 -16.98 -7.23
CA GLU A 74 16.36 -17.71 -6.37
C GLU A 74 15.94 -17.78 -4.89
N LEU A 75 14.86 -17.10 -4.52
CA LEU A 75 14.40 -16.97 -3.13
C LEU A 75 15.51 -16.46 -2.19
N ASN A 76 16.22 -15.41 -2.61
CA ASN A 76 17.28 -14.81 -1.81
C ASN A 76 16.67 -14.04 -0.61
N GLY A 77 16.57 -14.74 0.52
CA GLY A 77 15.90 -14.23 1.72
C GLY A 77 16.43 -12.88 2.24
N LYS A 78 17.71 -12.52 2.04
CA LYS A 78 18.24 -11.20 2.47
C LYS A 78 17.64 -10.06 1.64
N MET A 79 17.57 -10.28 0.33
CA MET A 79 17.04 -9.30 -0.61
C MET A 79 15.52 -9.17 -0.44
N ILE A 80 14.83 -10.31 -0.32
CA ILE A 80 13.38 -10.36 -0.07
C ILE A 80 13.00 -9.71 1.26
N LEU A 81 13.75 -9.97 2.34
CA LEU A 81 13.53 -9.31 3.63
C LEU A 81 13.59 -7.78 3.49
N THR A 82 14.60 -7.27 2.77
CA THR A 82 14.79 -5.84 2.55
C THR A 82 13.64 -5.24 1.73
N LEU A 83 13.10 -5.98 0.75
CA LEU A 83 11.90 -5.57 0.00
C LEU A 83 10.69 -5.39 0.92
N PHE A 84 10.39 -6.36 1.79
CA PHE A 84 9.27 -6.26 2.72
C PHE A 84 9.46 -5.11 3.72
N ALA A 85 10.69 -4.88 4.20
CA ALA A 85 11.00 -3.73 5.04
C ALA A 85 10.71 -2.39 4.32
N SER A 86 11.07 -2.27 3.04
CA SER A 86 10.77 -1.09 2.23
C SER A 86 9.26 -0.88 2.01
N LEU A 87 8.49 -1.95 1.87
CA LEU A 87 7.02 -1.88 1.79
C LEU A 87 6.39 -1.46 3.13
N GLN A 88 6.88 -2.01 4.24
CA GLN A 88 6.43 -1.60 5.58
C GLN A 88 6.74 -0.13 5.85
N LEU A 89 7.91 0.36 5.44
CA LEU A 89 8.27 1.76 5.52
C LEU A 89 7.33 2.65 4.67
N LEU A 90 6.98 2.21 3.46
CA LEU A 90 6.00 2.90 2.62
C LEU A 90 4.65 3.00 3.34
N TYR A 91 4.14 1.91 3.91
CA TYR A 91 2.90 1.89 4.67
C TYR A 91 2.92 2.89 5.82
N TYR A 92 3.99 2.87 6.64
CA TYR A 92 4.13 3.79 7.76
C TYR A 92 4.12 5.25 7.28
N ASN A 93 4.86 5.58 6.23
CA ASN A 93 4.89 6.93 5.68
C ASN A 93 3.52 7.40 5.17
N LEU A 94 2.73 6.51 4.56
CA LEU A 94 1.37 6.83 4.11
C LEU A 94 0.44 7.09 5.30
N LYS A 95 0.55 6.29 6.36
CA LYS A 95 -0.21 6.47 7.61
C LYS A 95 0.12 7.81 8.27
N GLN A 96 1.41 8.13 8.44
CA GLN A 96 1.83 9.43 9.00
C GLN A 96 1.30 10.61 8.19
N LYS A 97 1.30 10.52 6.85
CA LYS A 97 0.74 11.57 5.98
C LYS A 97 -0.77 11.75 6.17
N ALA A 98 -1.52 10.67 6.34
CA ALA A 98 -2.96 10.72 6.58
C ALA A 98 -3.27 11.38 7.93
N GLU A 99 -2.55 11.01 9.00
CA GLU A 99 -2.69 11.59 10.34
C GLU A 99 -2.30 13.07 10.36
N ASN A 100 -1.20 13.44 9.71
CA ASN A 100 -0.76 14.84 9.61
C ASN A 100 -1.76 15.71 8.85
N LYS A 101 -2.40 15.17 7.81
CA LYS A 101 -3.45 15.88 7.06
C LYS A 101 -4.65 16.18 7.97
N HIS A 102 -5.09 15.19 8.76
CA HIS A 102 -6.19 15.35 9.73
C HIS A 102 -5.87 16.41 10.78
N ASN A 103 -4.65 16.39 11.33
CA ASN A 103 -4.20 17.38 12.31
C ASN A 103 -4.14 18.79 11.71
N ARG A 104 -3.70 18.92 10.45
CA ARG A 104 -3.71 20.21 9.75
C ARG A 104 -5.13 20.74 9.56
N THR A 105 -6.08 19.90 9.13
CA THR A 105 -7.48 20.31 8.98
C THR A 105 -8.09 20.78 10.30
N LYS A 106 -7.88 20.04 11.41
CA LYS A 106 -8.35 20.46 12.74
C LYS A 106 -7.76 21.79 13.21
N ASN A 107 -6.50 22.06 12.89
CA ASN A 107 -5.85 23.31 13.26
C ASN A 107 -6.31 24.49 12.37
N THR A 108 -6.65 24.21 11.11
CA THR A 108 -7.22 25.21 10.20
C THR A 108 -8.72 25.43 10.41
N GLU A 109 -9.44 24.52 11.10
CA GLU A 109 -10.84 24.77 11.50
C GLU A 109 -10.88 25.96 12.47
N LEU A 110 -11.26 27.12 11.94
CA LEU A 110 -11.44 28.36 12.68
C LEU A 110 -12.65 28.20 13.61
N LYS A 111 -12.43 27.69 14.82
CA LYS A 111 -13.48 27.50 15.84
C LYS A 111 -14.27 28.78 16.12
N TRP A 112 -13.67 29.96 15.95
CA TRP A 112 -14.30 31.27 16.13
C TRP A 112 -15.24 31.67 14.97
N LEU A 113 -15.17 30.99 13.82
CA LEU A 113 -16.07 31.22 12.67
C LEU A 113 -17.35 30.39 12.77
N LYS A 114 -17.42 29.43 13.70
CA LYS A 114 -18.71 28.86 14.12
C LYS A 114 -19.43 29.94 14.93
N LEU A 115 -20.07 30.86 14.22
CA LEU A 115 -20.95 31.86 14.79
C LEU A 115 -21.97 31.10 15.63
N ASN A 116 -22.00 31.39 16.92
CA ASN A 116 -23.09 31.00 17.81
C ASN A 116 -24.38 31.59 17.21
N ASP A 117 -25.15 30.76 16.51
CA ASP A 117 -26.46 31.12 15.97
C ASP A 117 -27.56 31.10 17.07
N ASP A 118 -27.16 31.18 18.34
CA ASP A 118 -28.04 31.12 19.51
C ASP A 118 -28.48 32.52 19.98
N ASN A 119 -28.41 33.55 19.14
CA ASN A 119 -28.86 34.89 19.54
C ASN A 119 -29.70 35.60 18.48
N LYS A 120 -30.72 34.92 17.93
CA LYS A 120 -31.87 35.57 17.29
C LYS A 120 -33.14 34.72 17.39
N ILE A 121 -33.64 34.50 18.60
CA ILE A 121 -35.08 34.35 18.87
C ILE A 121 -35.26 34.43 20.38
N ASN A 122 -35.20 35.65 20.94
CA ASN A 122 -35.85 36.02 22.20
C ASN A 122 -35.88 37.56 22.26
N GLY A 123 -36.75 38.10 21.41
CA GLY A 123 -37.20 39.47 21.46
C GLY A 123 -38.70 39.46 21.20
N THR A 124 -39.44 38.75 22.06
CA THR A 124 -40.83 39.08 22.35
C THR A 124 -40.85 40.46 22.98
N GLU A 125 -41.47 41.42 22.30
CA GLU A 125 -42.49 42.34 22.82
C GLU A 125 -43.23 42.96 21.62
#